data_AF-A0A6P2HC40-F1
#
_entry.id   AF-A0A6P2HC40-F1
#
_cell.length_a   1.000
_cell.length_b   1.000
_cell.length_c   1.000
_cell.angle_alpha   90.00
_cell.angle_beta   90.00
_cell.angle_gamma   90.00
#
_symmetry.space_group_name_H-M   'P 1'
#
loop_
_entity.id
_entity.type
_entity.pdbx_description
1 polymer ?
#
loop_
_entity_poly.entity_id
_entity_poly.type
_entity_poly.pdbx_seq_one_letter_code
_entity_poly.pdbx_strand_id
1 'polypeptide(L)' 'MDDLELPDDESQAYCDGWNAYGEQADFTMGNPFPFLSLDYHDWQRGWTDAQADAWEEF' A
#
# COMPACT_ATOMS: atom_id res chain seq x y z
N MET A 1 -27.12 -1.17 2.33
CA MET A 1 -26.40 -2.28 2.98
C MET A 1 -25.29 -1.61 3.76
N ASP A 2 -25.58 -1.33 5.02
CA ASP A 2 -24.55 -1.13 6.04
C ASP A 2 -23.88 -2.48 6.27
N ASP A 3 -22.58 -2.55 6.03
CA ASP A 3 -21.64 -3.52 6.62
C ASP A 3 -20.27 -3.30 5.95
N LEU A 4 -19.42 -2.46 6.56
CA LEU A 4 -18.05 -2.86 6.88
C LEU A 4 -17.40 -1.80 7.79
N GLU A 5 -17.75 -1.80 9.07
CA GLU A 5 -16.74 -1.46 10.07
C GLU A 5 -15.88 -2.71 10.26
N LEU A 6 -14.59 -2.63 9.90
CA LEU A 6 -13.54 -2.66 10.92
C LEU A 6 -12.28 -1.93 10.37
N PRO A 7 -11.83 -0.86 11.04
CA PRO A 7 -10.44 -0.39 10.97
C PRO A 7 -9.51 -1.42 11.66
N ASP A 8 -8.22 -1.43 11.30
CA ASP A 8 -7.10 -2.17 11.93
C ASP A 8 -6.59 -3.50 11.32
N ASP A 9 -7.13 -4.02 10.21
CA ASP A 9 -6.44 -5.04 9.40
C ASP A 9 -6.29 -4.50 7.97
N GLU A 10 -5.25 -3.70 7.76
CA GLU A 10 -4.82 -3.36 6.40
C GLU A 10 -4.57 -4.64 5.61
N SER A 11 -4.97 -4.67 4.33
CA SER A 11 -4.78 -5.86 3.52
C SER A 11 -3.28 -6.21 3.45
N GLN A 12 -2.96 -7.49 3.33
CA GLN A 12 -1.55 -7.91 3.18
C GLN A 12 -0.87 -7.14 2.03
N ALA A 13 -1.59 -6.88 0.94
CA ALA A 13 -1.11 -6.09 -0.18
C ALA A 13 -0.74 -4.66 0.21
N TYR A 14 -1.54 -3.99 1.06
CA TYR A 14 -1.19 -2.68 1.62
C TYR A 14 0.11 -2.74 2.42
N CYS A 15 0.22 -3.69 3.37
CA CYS A 15 1.42 -3.86 4.18
C CYS A 15 2.66 -4.15 3.33
N ASP A 16 2.51 -4.94 2.27
CA ASP A 16 3.57 -5.21 1.31
C ASP A 16 3.99 -3.94 0.55
N GLY A 17 3.04 -3.05 0.24
CA GLY A 17 3.30 -1.74 -0.36
C GLY A 17 4.09 -0.81 0.55
N TRP A 18 3.71 -0.75 1.82
CA TRP A 18 4.42 0.02 2.85
C TRP A 18 5.87 -0.45 3.00
N ASN A 19 6.08 -1.77 3.14
CA ASN A 19 7.41 -2.37 3.25
C ASN A 19 8.24 -2.13 1.98
N ALA A 20 7.61 -2.21 0.80
CA ALA A 20 8.28 -1.98 -0.47
C ALA A 20 8.80 -0.54 -0.61
N TYR A 21 8.12 0.47 -0.04
CA TYR A 21 8.67 1.82 0.05
C TYR A 21 9.94 1.86 0.92
N GLY A 22 9.92 1.20 2.09
CA GLY A 22 11.10 1.07 2.96
C GLY A 22 12.28 0.37 2.29
N GLU A 23 12.02 -0.57 1.39
CA GLU A 23 13.03 -1.24 0.56
C GLU A 23 13.42 -0.45 -0.71
N GLN A 24 12.84 0.73 -0.93
CA GLN A 24 13.05 1.60 -2.11
C GLN A 24 12.66 0.92 -3.43
N ALA A 25 11.64 0.06 -3.41
CA ALA A 25 11.08 -0.53 -4.62
C ALA A 25 10.36 0.52 -5.48
N ASP A 26 10.37 0.33 -6.80
CA ASP A 26 9.65 1.20 -7.74
C ASP A 26 8.14 1.11 -7.53
N PHE A 27 7.45 2.26 -7.50
CA PHE A 27 6.00 2.39 -7.28
C PHE A 27 5.14 1.61 -8.29
N THR A 28 5.67 1.31 -9.48
CA THR A 28 4.93 0.64 -10.54
C THR A 28 5.52 -0.71 -10.87
N MET A 29 6.82 -0.79 -11.08
CA MET A 29 7.51 -2.03 -11.44
C MET A 29 7.80 -2.94 -10.25
N GLY A 30 7.78 -2.41 -9.02
CA GLY A 30 7.97 -3.18 -7.79
C GLY A 30 6.69 -3.88 -7.30
N ASN A 31 5.53 -3.55 -7.88
CA ASN A 31 4.25 -4.14 -7.49
C ASN A 31 4.12 -5.58 -8.06
N PRO A 32 4.03 -6.62 -7.21
CA PRO A 32 3.96 -8.01 -7.67
C PRO A 32 2.57 -8.44 -8.13
N PHE A 33 1.54 -7.61 -7.93
CA PHE A 33 0.15 -7.95 -8.21
C PHE A 33 -0.23 -7.65 -9.67
N PRO A 34 -1.22 -8.40 -10.23
CA PRO A 34 -1.71 -8.14 -11.58
C PRO A 34 -2.16 -6.70 -11.75
N PHE A 35 -1.72 -6.03 -12.82
CA PHE A 35 -2.04 -4.63 -13.08
C PHE A 35 -3.55 -4.35 -12.99
N LEU A 36 -3.93 -3.37 -12.17
CA LEU A 36 -5.32 -2.97 -11.86
C LEU A 36 -6.17 -4.01 -11.11
N SER A 37 -5.56 -5.01 -10.46
CA SER A 37 -6.28 -5.80 -9.46
C SER A 37 -6.57 -4.98 -8.20
N LEU A 38 -7.44 -5.51 -7.32
CA LEU A 38 -7.68 -4.90 -6.01
C LEU A 38 -6.37 -4.81 -5.20
N ASP A 39 -5.61 -5.91 -5.14
CA ASP A 39 -4.33 -5.97 -4.44
C ASP A 39 -3.29 -5.00 -5.04
N TYR A 40 -3.32 -4.79 -6.36
CA TYR A 40 -2.46 -3.81 -7.02
C TYR A 40 -2.72 -2.41 -6.48
N HIS A 41 -3.99 -2.03 -6.31
CA HIS A 41 -4.36 -0.72 -5.77
C HIS A 41 -4.08 -0.60 -4.28
N ASP A 42 -4.33 -1.65 -3.51
CA ASP A 42 -4.01 -1.67 -2.07
C ASP A 42 -2.50 -1.53 -1.83
N TRP A 43 -1.68 -2.23 -2.61
CA TRP A 43 -0.22 -2.07 -2.56
C TRP A 43 0.23 -0.66 -2.91
N GLN A 44 -0.35 -0.05 -3.96
CA GLN A 44 -0.03 1.34 -4.31
C GLN A 44 -0.42 2.32 -3.21
N ARG A 45 -1.55 2.06 -2.52
CA ARG A 45 -1.98 2.85 -1.38
C ARG A 45 -0.97 2.76 -0.24
N GLY A 46 -0.54 1.56 0.15
CA GLY A 46 0.47 1.36 1.20
C GLY A 46 1.82 2.02 0.89
N TRP A 47 2.29 1.92 -0.36
CA TRP A 47 3.52 2.59 -0.79
C TRP A 47 3.40 4.13 -0.72
N THR A 48 2.25 4.67 -1.14
CA THR A 48 2.01 6.12 -1.15
C THR A 48 1.89 6.68 0.27
N ASP A 49 1.19 5.96 1.15
CA ASP A 49 1.04 6.36 2.55
C ASP A 49 2.40 6.33 3.27
N ALA A 50 3.23 5.29 3.04
CA ALA A 50 4.59 5.22 3.57
C ALA A 50 5.48 6.36 3.05
N GLN A 51 5.34 6.74 1.78
CA GLN A 51 6.01 7.91 1.22
C GLN A 51 5.57 9.22 1.90
N ALA A 52 4.27 9.39 2.12
CA ALA A 52 3.72 10.57 2.76
C ALA A 52 4.21 10.70 4.22
N ASP A 53 4.19 9.59 4.97
CA ASP A 53 4.68 9.53 6.35
C ASP A 53 6.17 9.91 6.44
N ALA A 54 7.00 9.36 5.55
CA ALA A 54 8.42 9.71 5.47
C ALA A 54 8.69 11.18 5.08
N TRP A 55 7.74 11.86 4.43
CA TRP A 55 7.84 13.29 4.12
C TRP A 55 7.38 14.21 5.26
N GLU A 56 6.53 13.73 6.17
CA GLU A 56 6.09 14.50 7.34
C GLU A 56 7.15 14.53 8.46
N GLU A 57 8.18 13.68 8.39
CA GLU A 57 9.29 13.64 9.37
C GLU A 57 10.43 14.68 9.12
N PHE A 58 10.32 15.53 8.09
CA PHE A 58 11.32 16.57 7.74
C PHE A 58 10.79 18.01 7.83
#